data_AF-A0A6P1T6J8-F1
#
_entry.id   AF-A0A6P1T6J8-F1
#
_cell.length_a   1.000
_cell.length_b   1.000
_cell.length_c   1.000
_cell.angle_alpha   90.00
_cell.angle_beta   90.00
_cell.angle_gamma   90.00
#
_symmetry.space_group_name_H-M   'P 1'
#
loop_
_entity.id
_entity.type
_entity.pdbx_description
1 polymer ?
#
loop_
_entity_poly.entity_id
_entity_poly.type
_entity_poly.pdbx_seq_one_letter_code
_entity_poly.pdbx_strand_id
1 'polypeptide(L)' 'MPDATVRIQAEAPPLRKIDCYCTDRTGGRREMGELVCLDVGGRRFLARCEMSLNNPMWREVSDTCVSASLGSLETLDRG' A
#
# COMPACT_ATOMS: atom_id res chain seq x y z
N MET A 1 13.34 -22.76 52.35
CA MET A 1 12.97 -21.88 51.23
C MET A 1 12.61 -22.80 50.07
N PRO A 2 11.34 -22.89 49.62
CA PRO A 2 10.98 -23.79 48.53
C PRO A 2 11.21 -23.10 47.17
N ASP A 3 11.70 -23.92 46.26
CA ASP A 3 12.10 -23.67 44.88
C ASP A 3 10.91 -23.24 44.00
N ALA A 4 11.02 -22.10 43.31
CA ALA A 4 9.98 -21.59 42.43
C ALA A 4 10.16 -22.13 41.01
N THR A 5 9.57 -23.30 40.75
CA THR A 5 9.49 -23.84 39.38
C THR A 5 8.59 -22.97 38.50
N VAL A 6 9.18 -22.32 37.49
CA VAL A 6 8.45 -21.58 36.44
C VAL A 6 7.72 -22.59 35.54
N ARG A 7 6.39 -22.49 35.46
CA ARG A 7 5.60 -23.24 34.49
C ARG A 7 5.39 -22.40 33.23
N ILE A 8 5.93 -22.85 32.10
CA ILE A 8 5.58 -22.31 30.78
C ILE A 8 4.21 -22.89 30.41
N GLN A 9 3.21 -22.03 30.24
CA GLN A 9 1.87 -22.41 29.75
C GLN A 9 1.82 -22.40 28.22
N ALA A 10 0.83 -23.14 27.69
CA ALA A 10 0.60 -23.45 26.28
C ALA A 10 0.67 -22.25 25.32
N GLU A 11 1.13 -22.53 24.09
CA GLU A 11 1.21 -21.57 22.99
C GLU A 11 -0.14 -20.87 22.75
N ALA A 12 -0.12 -19.54 22.79
CA ALA A 12 -1.27 -18.74 22.44
C ALA A 12 -1.58 -18.90 20.95
N PRO A 13 -2.87 -18.86 20.56
CA PRO A 13 -3.24 -18.85 19.15
C PRO A 13 -2.61 -17.65 18.43
N PRO A 14 -2.26 -17.79 17.15
CA PRO A 14 -1.64 -16.71 16.39
C PRO A 14 -2.58 -15.50 16.31
N LEU A 15 -2.00 -14.31 16.44
CA LEU A 15 -2.74 -13.06 16.29
C LEU A 15 -3.36 -12.96 14.89
N ARG A 16 -4.56 -12.37 14.81
CA ARG A 16 -5.18 -12.07 13.51
C ARG A 16 -4.33 -11.03 12.79
N LYS A 17 -4.00 -11.30 11.52
CA LYS A 17 -3.35 -10.32 10.65
C LYS A 17 -4.27 -9.11 10.48
N ILE A 18 -3.72 -7.93 10.73
CA ILE A 18 -4.37 -6.66 10.39
C ILE A 18 -3.95 -6.34 8.96
N ASP A 19 -4.94 -6.00 8.15
CA ASP A 19 -4.75 -5.69 6.74
C ASP A 19 -4.84 -4.17 6.55
N CYS A 20 -3.69 -3.55 6.29
CA CYS A 20 -3.56 -2.10 6.15
C CYS A 20 -3.52 -1.70 4.68
N TYR A 21 -4.30 -0.68 4.32
CA TYR A 21 -4.41 -0.16 2.96
C TYR A 21 -4.60 1.35 2.97
N CYS A 22 -4.24 2.01 1.87
CA CYS A 22 -4.52 3.42 1.69
C CYS A 22 -5.88 3.61 1.01
N THR A 23 -6.48 4.79 1.18
CA THR A 23 -7.68 5.19 0.45
C THR A 23 -7.37 6.38 -0.44
N ASP A 24 -7.90 6.34 -1.66
CA ASP A 24 -7.82 7.49 -2.58
C ASP A 24 -9.00 8.46 -2.37
N ARG A 25 -9.04 9.51 -3.18
CA ARG A 25 -10.08 10.55 -3.10
C ARG A 25 -11.50 10.04 -3.38
N THR A 26 -11.65 8.90 -4.06
CA THR A 26 -12.94 8.24 -4.28
C THR A 26 -13.33 7.32 -3.13
N GLY A 27 -12.47 7.17 -2.13
CA GLY A 27 -12.61 6.17 -1.06
C GLY A 27 -12.21 4.76 -1.47
N GLY A 28 -11.63 4.60 -2.68
CA GLY A 28 -11.17 3.32 -3.18
C GLY A 28 -9.99 2.78 -2.37
N ARG A 29 -10.05 1.50 -2.02
CA ARG A 29 -8.96 0.78 -1.37
C ARG A 29 -7.76 0.64 -2.32
N ARG A 30 -6.56 0.89 -1.80
CA ARG A 30 -5.29 0.81 -2.50
C ARG A 30 -4.29 0.00 -1.69
N GLU A 31 -3.70 -1.00 -2.32
CA GLU A 31 -2.86 -1.97 -1.63
C GLU A 31 -1.47 -1.39 -1.31
N MET A 32 -0.79 -1.99 -0.34
CA MET A 32 0.58 -1.61 -0.02
C MET A 32 1.50 -1.75 -1.23
N GLY A 33 2.30 -0.73 -1.50
CA GLY A 33 3.18 -0.64 -2.64
C GLY A 33 2.52 -0.12 -3.93
N GLU A 34 1.18 0.02 -3.95
CA GLU A 34 0.47 0.55 -5.12
C GLU A 34 0.89 1.99 -5.43
N LEU A 35 1.11 2.27 -6.72
CA LEU A 35 1.46 3.58 -7.24
C LEU A 35 0.22 4.21 -7.89
N VAL A 36 -0.13 5.41 -7.45
CA VAL A 36 -1.26 6.17 -7.99
C VAL A 36 -0.91 7.63 -8.18
N CYS A 37 -1.63 8.28 -9.08
CA CYS A 37 -1.58 9.73 -9.23
C CYS A 37 -2.59 10.38 -8.30
N LEU A 38 -2.12 11.15 -7.33
CA LEU A 38 -2.97 11.89 -6.41
C LEU A 38 -3.10 13.34 -6.83
N ASP A 39 -4.28 13.91 -6.61
CA ASP A 39 -4.57 15.32 -6.75
C ASP A 39 -5.06 15.86 -5.41
N VAL A 40 -4.20 16.61 -4.73
CA VAL A 40 -4.44 17.14 -3.38
C VAL A 40 -4.14 18.63 -3.38
N GLY A 41 -5.17 19.45 -3.12
CA GLY A 41 -5.03 20.90 -3.07
C GLY A 41 -4.50 21.51 -4.38
N GLY A 42 -4.81 20.90 -5.53
CA GLY A 42 -4.36 21.37 -6.85
C GLY A 42 -2.94 20.95 -7.23
N ARG A 43 -2.21 20.26 -6.36
CA ARG A 43 -0.95 19.60 -6.70
C ARG A 43 -1.22 18.18 -7.15
N ARG A 44 -0.66 17.81 -8.29
CA ARG A 44 -0.68 16.44 -8.80
C ARG A 44 0.71 15.83 -8.69
N PHE A 45 0.80 14.64 -8.12
CA PHE A 45 2.06 13.92 -7.92
C PHE A 45 1.83 12.41 -7.93
N LEU A 46 2.89 11.67 -8.26
CA LEU A 46 2.91 10.22 -8.14
C LEU A 46 3.16 9.85 -6.68
N ALA A 47 2.25 9.07 -6.11
CA ALA A 47 2.31 8.62 -4.73
C ALA A 47 2.33 7.09 -4.66
N ARG A 48 3.02 6.56 -3.64
CA ARG A 48 3.00 5.14 -3.29
C ARG A 48 2.30 4.92 -1.96
N CYS A 49 1.44 3.92 -1.87
CA CYS A 49 0.90 3.50 -0.58
C CYS A 49 1.97 2.78 0.22
N GLU A 50 2.33 3.32 1.38
CA GLU A 50 3.35 2.77 2.27
C GLU A 50 2.86 2.73 3.72
N MET A 51 3.64 2.08 4.58
CA MET A 51 3.44 2.14 6.02
C MET A 51 4.40 3.17 6.62
N SER A 52 3.89 4.05 7.47
CA SER A 52 4.71 4.85 8.38
C SER A 52 4.31 4.56 9.81
N LEU A 53 5.28 4.08 10.59
CA LEU A 53 5.05 3.47 11.91
C LEU A 53 4.03 2.33 11.79
N ASN A 54 2.77 2.62 12.11
CA ASN A 54 1.66 1.68 12.15
C ASN A 54 0.47 2.12 11.28
N ASN A 55 0.61 3.20 10.51
CA ASN A 55 -0.48 3.77 9.72
C ASN A 55 -0.20 3.68 8.22
N PRO A 56 -1.20 3.29 7.40
CA PRO A 56 -1.11 3.43 5.96
C PRO A 56 -1.02 4.92 5.60
N MET A 57 -0.15 5.25 4.66
CA MET A 57 0.12 6.63 4.25
C MET A 57 0.53 6.73 2.78
N TRP A 58 0.25 7.88 2.17
CA TRP A 58 0.64 8.19 0.79
C TRP A 58 2.00 8.89 0.73
N ARG A 59 3.01 8.22 0.15
CA ARG A 59 4.36 8.79 -0.01
C ARG A 59 4.52 9.37 -1.40
N GLU A 60 4.81 10.66 -1.50
CA GLU A 60 5.21 11.28 -2.76
C GLU A 60 6.52 10.65 -3.24
N VAL A 61 6.54 10.14 -4.47
CA VAL A 61 7.73 9.49 -5.09
C VAL A 61 8.21 10.23 -6.33
N SER A 62 7.36 11.01 -6.99
CA SER A 62 7.72 11.93 -8.07
C SER A 62 6.66 13.03 -8.21
N ASP A 63 7.09 14.20 -8.65
CA ASP A 63 6.26 15.33 -9.06
C ASP A 63 5.52 15.10 -10.39
N THR A 64 5.91 14.06 -11.15
CA THR A 64 5.33 13.75 -12.46
C THR A 64 4.52 12.46 -12.43
N CYS A 65 3.35 12.51 -13.06
CA CYS A 65 2.51 11.34 -13.29
C CYS A 65 2.87 10.69 -14.62
N VAL A 66 3.47 9.51 -14.58
CA VAL A 66 3.79 8.74 -15.78
C VAL A 66 2.51 8.10 -16.31
N SER A 67 1.93 8.68 -17.36
CA SER A 67 0.86 8.06 -18.14
C SER A 67 1.46 7.24 -19.27
N ALA A 68 1.41 5.91 -19.17
CA ALA A 68 1.68 5.06 -20.32
C ALA A 68 0.44 5.04 -21.22
N SER A 69 0.44 5.89 -22.26
CA SER A 69 -0.55 5.80 -23.33
C SER A 69 -0.14 4.64 -24.25
N LEU A 70 -0.73 3.45 -24.07
CA LEU A 70 -0.68 2.37 -25.07
C LEU A 70 -1.54 2.80 -26.26
N GLY A 71 -0.99 3.68 -27.09
CA GLY A 71 -1.57 4.02 -28.38
C GLY A 71 -1.43 2.84 -29.33
N SER A 72 -2.53 2.12 -29.55
CA SER A 72 -2.80 1.22 -30.69
C SER A 72 -1.57 0.56 -31.33
N LEU A 73 -1.15 -0.58 -30.78
CA LEU A 73 -0.30 -1.54 -31.50
C LEU A 73 -1.14 -2.51 -32.38
N GLU A 74 -2.39 -2.18 -32.68
CA GLU A 74 -3.28 -3.03 -33.51
C GLU A 74 -3.36 -2.59 -34.99
N THR A 75 -2.65 -1.54 -35.41
CA THR A 75 -2.67 -1.08 -36.82
C THR A 75 -1.50 -1.61 -37.67
N LEU A 76 -0.50 -2.30 -37.09
CA LEU A 76 0.66 -2.79 -37.86
C LEU A 76 0.58 -4.26 -38.31
N ASP A 77 -0.47 -5.00 -37.94
CA ASP A 77 -0.73 -6.37 -38.43
C ASP A 77 -1.82 -6.38 -39.51
N ARG A 78 -1.65 -5.55 -40.54
CA ARG A 78 -2.45 -5.64 -41.77
C ARG A 78 -1.64 -5.13 -42.96
N GLY A 79 -0.59 -5.88 -43.27
CA GLY A 79 0.15 -5.84 -44.53
C GLY A 79 0.16 -7.22 -45.15
#